data_AF-A0A164E216-F1
#
_entry.id   AF-A0A164E216-F1
#
_cell.length_a   1.000
_cell.length_b   1.000
_cell.length_c   1.000
_cell.angle_alpha   90.00
_cell.angle_beta   90.00
_cell.angle_gamma   90.00
#
_symmetry.space_group_name_H-M   'P 1'
#
loop_
_entity.id
_entity.type
_entity.pdbx_description
1 polymer ?
#
loop_
_entity_poly.entity_id
_entity_poly.type
_entity_poly.pdbx_seq_one_letter_code
_entity_poly.pdbx_strand_id
1 'polypeptide(L)'
;MDGSQGSPNPAHSSLPTFSPSRIEGDKIILKYNGKPTKCPRCEWTTLATNTRAMGSIHRDLETAHTLRLVKYWECGVCGFAGDGPTLKGHY
;
A
#
# COMPACT_ATOMS: atom_id res chain seq x y z
N MET A 1 -5.40 11.51 -48.45
CA MET A 1 -4.98 10.11 -48.25
C MET A 1 -3.70 10.17 -47.42
N ASP A 2 -3.75 10.77 -46.23
CA ASP A 2 -4.13 10.19 -44.93
C ASP A 2 -3.16 9.07 -44.46
N GLY A 3 -2.26 9.47 -43.56
CA GLY A 3 -1.97 8.71 -42.33
C GLY A 3 -1.03 7.53 -42.40
N SER A 4 0.29 7.78 -42.44
CA SER A 4 1.32 6.77 -42.18
C SER A 4 1.36 6.31 -40.71
N GLN A 5 1.55 4.99 -40.53
CA GLN A 5 2.19 4.30 -39.39
C GLN A 5 1.71 4.62 -37.97
N GLY A 6 0.72 3.86 -37.50
CA GLY A 6 0.49 3.66 -36.07
C GLY A 6 1.25 2.45 -35.55
N SER A 7 2.40 2.66 -34.90
CA SER A 7 2.97 1.83 -33.82
C SER A 7 4.31 2.45 -33.37
N PRO A 8 4.75 2.33 -32.10
CA PRO A 8 4.22 1.48 -31.03
C PRO A 8 3.69 2.31 -29.84
N ASN A 9 2.84 1.73 -28.99
CA ASN A 9 2.67 2.23 -27.62
C ASN A 9 3.80 1.64 -26.76
N PRO A 10 4.75 2.43 -26.25
CA PRO A 10 5.74 1.96 -25.30
C PRO A 10 5.37 2.48 -23.91
N ALA A 11 4.81 1.62 -23.07
CA ALA A 11 4.98 1.61 -21.61
C ALA A 11 3.82 0.84 -20.94
N HIS A 12 3.78 -0.47 -21.10
CA HIS A 12 3.39 -1.30 -19.96
C HIS A 12 4.68 -1.81 -19.32
N SER A 13 5.46 -0.87 -18.79
CA SER A 13 6.37 -1.17 -17.71
C SER A 13 5.47 -1.67 -16.57
N SER A 14 5.41 -2.99 -16.39
CA SER A 14 4.85 -3.63 -15.20
C SER A 14 5.73 -3.26 -14.01
N LEU A 15 5.68 -1.98 -13.62
CA LEU A 15 6.32 -1.46 -12.44
C LEU A 15 5.63 -2.11 -11.23
N PRO A 16 6.39 -2.48 -10.19
CA PRO A 16 5.85 -3.15 -9.02
C PRO A 16 4.68 -2.34 -8.49
N THR A 17 3.49 -2.94 -8.53
CA THR A 17 2.26 -2.33 -8.02
C THR A 17 2.36 -2.34 -6.50
N PHE A 18 3.08 -1.37 -5.95
CA PHE A 18 3.11 -1.15 -4.50
C PHE A 18 1.70 -0.76 -4.07
N SER A 19 1.21 -1.38 -2.99
CA SER A 19 -0.10 -1.06 -2.43
C SER A 19 -0.19 0.45 -2.21
N PRO A 20 -1.31 1.11 -2.56
CA PRO A 20 -1.38 2.55 -2.46
C PRO A 20 -1.18 2.96 -0.99
N SER A 21 -0.18 3.78 -0.75
CA SER A 21 -0.06 4.56 0.48
C SER A 21 -0.04 6.03 0.10
N ARG A 22 -0.70 6.87 0.89
CA ARG A 22 -0.65 8.33 0.72
C ARG A 22 -0.01 8.96 1.94
N ILE A 23 0.75 10.03 1.72
CA ILE A 23 1.34 10.83 2.80
C ILE A 23 0.47 12.07 2.96
N GLU A 24 0.03 12.33 4.19
CA GLU A 24 -0.80 13.48 4.55
C GLU A 24 -0.14 14.20 5.74
N GLY A 25 0.64 15.25 5.46
CA GLY A 25 1.45 15.93 6.46
C GLY A 25 2.43 14.97 7.13
N ASP A 26 2.30 14.80 8.44
CA ASP A 26 3.12 13.88 9.25
C ASP A 26 2.53 12.44 9.32
N LYS A 27 1.55 12.13 8.48
CA LYS A 27 0.86 10.84 8.50
C LYS A 27 1.14 10.06 7.22
N ILE A 28 1.32 8.76 7.36
CA ILE A 28 1.22 7.81 6.25
C ILE A 28 -0.06 7.00 6.41
N ILE A 29 -0.87 7.00 5.36
CA ILE A 29 -2.15 6.31 5.29
C ILE A 29 -1.96 5.09 4.39
N LEU A 30 -2.16 3.92 4.97
CA LEU A 30 -1.95 2.61 4.38
C LEU A 30 -3.29 2.00 3.98
N LYS A 31 -3.38 1.40 2.78
CA LYS A 31 -4.60 0.69 2.39
C LYS A 31 -4.66 -0.72 2.95
N TYR A 32 -5.77 -1.01 3.63
CA TYR A 32 -6.15 -2.34 4.10
C TYR A 32 -7.06 -3.02 3.08
N ASN A 33 -6.56 -4.08 2.44
CA ASN A 33 -7.28 -4.87 1.44
C ASN A 33 -7.74 -6.23 2.03
N GLY A 34 -8.10 -6.27 3.32
CA GLY A 34 -8.45 -7.50 4.06
C GLY A 34 -7.24 -8.35 4.47
N LYS A 35 -6.23 -8.45 3.60
CA LYS A 35 -5.02 -9.24 3.80
C LYS A 35 -3.74 -8.46 3.47
N PRO A 36 -3.36 -7.45 4.27
CA PRO A 36 -2.12 -6.73 4.03
C PRO A 36 -0.94 -7.67 4.29
N THR A 37 -0.09 -7.87 3.30
CA THR A 37 1.14 -8.68 3.44
C THR A 37 2.38 -7.99 2.90
N LYS A 38 2.22 -6.99 2.01
CA LYS A 38 3.33 -6.34 1.32
C LYS A 38 3.57 -4.92 1.85
N CYS A 39 4.84 -4.54 1.95
CA CYS A 39 5.21 -3.15 2.16
C CYS A 39 4.74 -2.28 0.98
N PRO A 40 4.16 -1.10 1.22
CA PRO A 40 3.76 -0.18 0.16
C PRO A 40 4.93 0.66 -0.41
N ARG A 41 6.16 0.44 0.08
CA ARG A 41 7.36 1.21 -0.31
C ARG A 41 8.47 0.35 -0.92
N CYS A 42 8.44 -0.97 -0.70
CA CYS A 42 9.41 -1.90 -1.25
C CYS A 42 8.79 -3.28 -1.50
N GLU A 43 9.60 -4.23 -1.96
CA GLU A 43 9.15 -5.60 -2.27
C GLU A 43 9.07 -6.51 -1.04
N TRP A 44 9.42 -5.99 0.14
CA TRP A 44 9.33 -6.73 1.38
C TRP A 44 7.90 -7.20 1.65
N THR A 45 7.79 -8.45 2.07
CA THR A 45 6.52 -9.12 2.34
C THR A 45 6.62 -9.85 3.67
N THR A 46 5.58 -9.73 4.50
CA THR A 46 5.44 -10.47 5.75
C THR A 46 4.64 -11.75 5.57
N LEU A 47 5.02 -12.79 6.31
CA LEU A 47 4.24 -14.03 6.45
C LEU A 47 3.14 -13.91 7.52
N ALA A 48 3.14 -12.83 8.31
CA ALA A 48 2.09 -12.56 9.27
C ALA A 48 0.77 -12.23 8.54
N THR A 49 -0.35 -12.44 9.21
CA THR A 49 -1.69 -12.14 8.68
C THR A 49 -2.39 -11.09 9.53
N ASN A 50 -3.41 -10.44 8.94
CA ASN A 50 -4.30 -9.50 9.63
C ASN A 50 -3.54 -8.41 10.42
N THR A 51 -3.93 -8.19 11.67
CA THR A 51 -3.36 -7.17 12.58
C THR A 51 -1.87 -7.35 12.81
N ARG A 52 -1.38 -8.60 12.84
CA ARG A 52 0.05 -8.88 13.00
C ARG A 52 0.85 -8.47 11.77
N ALA A 53 0.25 -8.63 10.59
CA ALA A 53 0.85 -8.16 9.35
C ALA A 53 0.96 -6.63 9.33
N MET A 54 -0.08 -5.94 9.82
CA MET A 54 -0.10 -4.48 9.91
C MET A 54 1.04 -3.95 10.79
N GLY A 55 1.24 -4.53 11.97
CA GLY A 55 2.38 -4.19 12.83
C GLY A 55 3.74 -4.53 12.21
N SER A 56 3.82 -5.62 11.45
CA SER A 56 5.06 -5.98 10.74
C SER A 56 5.41 -4.99 9.63
N ILE A 57 4.40 -4.52 8.88
CA ILE A 57 4.53 -3.48 7.85
C ILE A 57 4.90 -2.14 8.49
N HIS A 58 4.32 -1.79 9.64
CA HIS A 58 4.73 -0.59 10.37
C HIS A 58 6.21 -0.60 10.73
N ARG A 59 6.68 -1.73 11.28
CA ARG A 59 8.08 -1.89 11.65
C ARG A 59 9.00 -1.80 10.43
N ASP A 60 8.63 -2.43 9.32
CA ASP A 60 9.40 -2.34 8.07
C ASP A 60 9.51 -0.89 7.56
N LEU A 61 8.40 -0.14 7.57
CA LEU A 61 8.40 1.29 7.23
C LEU A 61 9.34 2.09 8.14
N GLU A 62 9.41 1.77 9.43
CA GLU A 62 10.29 2.45 10.38
C GLU A 62 11.76 2.09 10.18
N THR A 63 12.08 0.82 9.98
CA THR A 63 13.47 0.34 9.96
C THR A 63 14.11 0.43 8.58
N ALA A 64 13.38 0.06 7.53
CA ALA A 64 13.92 0.01 6.16
C ALA A 64 13.75 1.34 5.41
N HIS A 65 12.78 2.16 5.81
CA HIS A 65 12.45 3.41 5.11
C HIS A 65 12.57 4.65 5.99
N THR A 66 12.93 4.49 7.26
CA THR A 66 13.07 5.59 8.23
C THR A 66 11.79 6.42 8.36
N LEU A 67 10.64 5.84 8.01
CA LEU A 67 9.33 6.50 8.05
C LEU A 67 8.77 6.42 9.47
N ARG A 68 9.18 7.39 10.29
CA ARG A 68 8.72 7.55 11.68
C ARG A 68 7.39 8.31 11.81
N LEU A 69 6.78 8.65 10.66
CA LEU A 69 5.46 9.26 10.57
C LEU A 69 4.39 8.42 11.28
N VAL A 70 3.30 9.09 11.68
CA VAL A 70 2.13 8.42 12.25
C VAL A 70 1.47 7.55 11.19
N LYS A 71 1.22 6.28 11.50
CA LYS A 71 0.75 5.28 10.53
C LYS A 71 -0.70 4.94 10.78
N TYR A 72 -1.55 5.22 9.80
CA TYR A 72 -2.97 4.88 9.81
C TYR A 72 -3.30 3.86 8.74
N TRP A 73 -4.39 3.14 8.94
CA TRP A 73 -4.94 2.26 7.94
C TRP A 73 -6.34 2.70 7.54
N GLU A 74 -6.65 2.51 6.26
CA GLU A 74 -7.96 2.74 5.69
C GLU A 74 -8.41 1.54 4.86
N CYS A 75 -9.69 1.21 4.93
CA CYS A 75 -10.30 0.20 4.08
C CYS A 75 -10.14 0.58 2.61
N GLY A 76 -9.53 -0.31 1.82
CA GLY A 76 -9.32 -0.09 0.39
C GLY A 76 -10.62 -0.02 -0.42
N VAL A 77 -11.75 -0.47 0.14
CA VAL A 77 -13.07 -0.51 -0.51
C VAL A 77 -13.87 0.77 -0.30
N CYS A 78 -14.02 1.23 0.95
CA CYS A 78 -14.90 2.35 1.31
C CYS A 78 -14.19 3.54 1.96
N GLY A 79 -12.87 3.44 2.21
CA GLY A 79 -12.08 4.50 2.84
C GLY A 79 -12.26 4.63 4.36
N PHE A 80 -13.01 3.73 5.01
CA PHE A 80 -13.14 3.71 6.46
C PHE A 80 -11.77 3.61 7.15
N ALA A 81 -11.43 4.57 8.01
CA ALA A 81 -10.18 4.60 8.74
C ALA A 81 -10.32 3.91 10.11
N GLY A 82 -9.34 3.11 10.50
CA GLY A 82 -9.33 2.44 11.79
C GLY A 82 -7.97 1.81 12.13
N ASP A 83 -7.84 1.32 13.36
CA ASP A 83 -6.71 0.48 13.75
C ASP A 83 -6.85 -0.95 13.20
N GLY A 84 -5.85 -1.80 13.48
CA GLY A 84 -5.84 -3.18 13.00
C GLY A 84 -7.07 -3.99 13.37
N PRO A 85 -7.38 -4.13 14.66
CA PRO A 85 -8.59 -4.82 15.10
C PRO A 85 -9.88 -4.27 14.48
N THR A 86 -10.02 -2.94 14.43
CA THR A 86 -11.21 -2.27 13.90
C THR A 86 -11.39 -2.55 12.41
N LEU A 87 -10.32 -2.45 11.62
CA LEU A 87 -10.37 -2.73 10.18
C LEU A 87 -10.56 -4.21 9.87
N LYS A 88 -9.98 -5.10 10.68
CA LYS A 88 -10.21 -6.54 10.55
C LYS A 88 -11.69 -6.88 10.77
N GLY A 89 -12.35 -6.25 11.75
CA GLY A 89 -13.78 -6.45 12.00
C GLY A 89 -14.68 -5.76 10.98
N HIS A 90 -14.18 -4.73 10.30
CA HIS A 90 -14.91 -3.97 9.28
C HIS A 90 -14.97 -4.68 7.90
N TYR A 91 -13.95 -5.46 7.56
CA TYR A 91 -13.77 -6.06 6.22
C TYR A 91 -14.44 -7.43 6.07
#